data_AF-A0A246BF81-F1
#
_entry.id   AF-A0A246BF81-F1
#
_cell.length_a   1.000
_cell.length_b   1.000
_cell.length_c   1.000
_cell.angle_alpha   90.00
_cell.angle_beta   90.00
_cell.angle_gamma   90.00
#
_symmetry.space_group_name_H-M   'P 1'
#
loop_
_entity.id
_entity.type
_entity.pdbx_description
1 polymer ?
#
loop_
_entity_poly.entity_id
_entity_poly.type
_entity_poly.pdbx_seq_one_letter_code
_entity_poly.pdbx_strand_id
1 'polypeptide(L)'
;MRSLMLPAALLSLTLAACSQTAAPTGTPSARDYAARPELQDPDSQAILARYGNDPGLLATLREAYGETPRILTLPAAPTISGQDLSSDRLAYVKRTGWGTVGNYNGQYAAYNGTSLPYPGLDWTRDGCSAPDGLGLGYREDFRPACNVHDFAYRNLKVYQRTDANRKTSDEAFHTNMKAICNAKSWYKQPACYSAAYAYYQAVRIGGSDSF
;
A
#
# COMPACT_ATOMS: atom_id res chain seq x y z
N MET A 1 0.88 -22.77 83.34
CA MET A 1 0.30 -22.27 82.07
C MET A 1 1.46 -22.02 81.11
N ARG A 2 1.61 -22.85 80.06
CA ARG A 2 2.69 -22.75 79.07
C ARG A 2 2.24 -21.82 77.95
N SER A 3 2.93 -20.71 77.74
CA SER A 3 2.78 -19.88 76.54
C SER A 3 3.90 -20.23 75.56
N LEU A 4 3.53 -20.85 74.45
CA LEU A 4 4.37 -21.07 73.27
C LEU A 4 4.39 -19.77 72.46
N MET A 5 5.59 -19.21 72.20
CA MET A 5 5.78 -18.16 71.20
C MET A 5 6.36 -18.80 69.94
N LEU A 6 5.65 -18.66 68.81
CA LEU A 6 6.15 -18.97 67.47
C LEU A 6 6.97 -17.78 66.93
N PRO A 7 8.10 -18.00 66.24
CA PRO A 7 8.75 -16.95 65.48
C PRO A 7 8.11 -16.83 64.09
N ALA A 8 7.71 -15.60 63.72
CA ALA A 8 7.26 -15.28 62.37
C ALA A 8 8.48 -15.20 61.43
N ALA A 9 8.55 -16.14 60.47
CA ALA A 9 9.54 -16.09 59.40
C ALA A 9 9.11 -15.07 58.33
N LEU A 10 9.90 -14.01 58.16
CA LEU A 10 9.74 -13.02 57.09
C LEU A 10 10.23 -13.63 55.77
N LEU A 11 9.29 -13.92 54.88
CA LEU A 11 9.56 -14.37 53.51
C LEU A 11 9.88 -13.15 52.63
N SER A 12 11.15 -12.92 52.30
CA SER A 12 11.57 -11.85 51.39
C SER A 12 11.30 -12.25 49.94
N LEU A 13 10.25 -11.69 49.32
CA LEU A 13 10.05 -11.77 47.88
C LEU A 13 11.07 -10.88 47.16
N THR A 14 12.02 -11.48 46.46
CA THR A 14 12.89 -10.80 45.50
C THR A 14 12.13 -10.61 44.19
N LEU A 15 11.67 -9.39 43.90
CA LEU A 15 11.20 -9.03 42.55
C LEU A 15 12.41 -9.01 41.61
N ALA A 16 12.45 -9.94 40.65
CA ALA A 16 13.36 -9.86 39.51
C ALA A 16 12.94 -8.66 38.64
N ALA A 17 13.70 -7.58 38.71
CA ALA A 17 13.53 -6.44 37.82
C ALA A 17 13.99 -6.84 36.41
N CYS A 18 13.04 -7.09 35.50
CA CYS A 18 13.34 -7.16 34.08
C CYS A 18 13.95 -5.81 33.68
N SER A 19 15.20 -5.84 33.23
CA SER A 19 15.88 -4.69 32.63
C SER A 19 15.15 -4.35 31.34
N GLN A 20 14.20 -3.41 31.39
CA GLN A 20 13.60 -2.85 30.18
C GLN A 20 14.69 -2.04 29.49
N THR A 21 15.33 -2.64 28.49
CA THR A 21 16.19 -1.91 27.55
C THR A 21 15.32 -0.82 26.94
N ALA A 22 15.67 0.45 27.18
CA ALA A 22 14.93 1.57 26.63
C ALA A 22 14.80 1.38 25.11
N ALA A 23 13.57 1.51 24.58
CA ALA A 23 13.37 1.49 23.15
C ALA A 23 14.25 2.58 22.50
N PRO A 24 14.93 2.28 21.39
CA PRO A 24 15.78 3.26 20.73
C PRO A 24 14.93 4.49 20.37
N THR A 25 15.38 5.66 20.81
CA THR A 25 14.68 6.95 20.68
C THR A 25 14.84 7.59 19.29
N GLY A 26 15.46 6.87 18.34
CA GLY A 26 15.66 7.32 16.97
C GLY A 26 14.61 6.76 16.00
N THR A 27 14.26 7.54 14.98
CA THR A 27 13.49 7.04 13.83
C THR A 27 14.27 5.88 13.17
N PRO A 28 13.65 4.71 12.96
CA PRO A 28 14.33 3.58 12.33
C PRO A 28 14.88 3.95 10.95
N SER A 29 16.13 3.54 10.70
CA SER A 29 16.79 3.64 9.41
C SER A 29 16.49 2.43 8.52
N ALA A 30 16.84 2.50 7.24
CA ALA A 30 16.74 1.34 6.36
C ALA A 30 17.58 0.14 6.84
N ARG A 31 18.72 0.38 7.52
CA ARG A 31 19.53 -0.69 8.09
C ARG A 31 18.79 -1.42 9.21
N ASP A 32 18.05 -0.68 10.03
CA ASP A 32 17.27 -1.26 11.12
C ASP A 32 16.15 -2.16 10.58
N TYR A 33 15.49 -1.76 9.48
CA TYR A 33 14.53 -2.60 8.78
C TYR A 33 15.19 -3.78 8.04
N ALA A 34 16.34 -3.57 7.42
CA ALA A 34 17.06 -4.64 6.71
C ALA A 34 17.51 -5.78 7.61
N ALA A 35 17.63 -5.56 8.93
CA ALA A 35 17.94 -6.59 9.92
C ALA A 35 16.70 -7.37 10.41
N ARG A 36 15.48 -6.99 10.00
CA ARG A 36 14.23 -7.62 10.46
C ARG A 36 14.02 -8.97 9.77
N PRO A 37 13.58 -10.02 10.50
CA PRO A 37 13.43 -11.37 9.94
C PRO A 37 12.43 -11.44 8.77
N GLU A 38 11.43 -10.56 8.74
CA GLU A 38 10.40 -10.48 7.69
C GLU A 38 10.92 -9.95 6.34
N LEU A 39 12.12 -9.36 6.32
CA LEU A 39 12.70 -8.68 5.16
C LEU A 39 14.00 -9.33 4.68
N GLN A 40 14.31 -10.55 5.13
CA GLN A 40 15.56 -11.24 4.76
C GLN A 40 15.54 -11.86 3.36
N ASP A 41 14.39 -11.87 2.67
CA ASP A 41 14.33 -12.35 1.30
C ASP A 41 15.11 -11.43 0.34
N PRO A 42 15.66 -11.96 -0.77
CA PRO A 42 16.49 -11.19 -1.70
C PRO A 42 15.79 -9.96 -2.27
N ASP A 43 14.47 -10.03 -2.50
CA ASP A 43 13.70 -8.95 -3.12
C ASP A 43 13.53 -7.78 -2.15
N SER A 44 13.17 -8.07 -0.90
CA SER A 44 13.11 -7.07 0.17
C SER A 44 14.46 -6.38 0.37
N GLN A 45 15.56 -7.14 0.37
CA GLN A 45 16.91 -6.59 0.51
C GLN A 45 17.29 -5.71 -0.69
N ALA A 46 16.93 -6.11 -1.91
CA ALA A 46 17.15 -5.31 -3.12
C ALA A 46 16.35 -3.99 -3.09
N ILE A 47 15.09 -4.03 -2.64
CA ILE A 47 14.27 -2.82 -2.43
C ILE A 47 14.94 -1.89 -1.42
N LEU A 48 15.36 -2.41 -0.28
CA LEU A 48 16.01 -1.62 0.78
C LEU A 48 17.35 -1.03 0.31
N ALA A 49 18.13 -1.76 -0.47
CA ALA A 49 19.36 -1.24 -1.07
C ALA A 49 19.08 -0.10 -2.05
N ARG A 50 18.01 -0.21 -2.85
CA ARG A 50 17.66 0.78 -3.87
C ARG A 50 16.96 2.03 -3.31
N TYR A 51 16.05 1.83 -2.36
CA TYR A 51 15.13 2.86 -1.88
C TYR A 51 15.25 3.14 -0.38
N GLY A 52 16.21 2.55 0.34
CA GLY A 52 16.34 2.68 1.80
C GLY A 52 16.56 4.11 2.30
N ASN A 53 17.06 5.01 1.44
CA ASN A 53 17.20 6.43 1.77
C ASN A 53 15.96 7.25 1.40
N ASP A 54 14.95 6.66 0.76
CA ASP A 54 13.71 7.33 0.42
C ASP A 54 12.78 7.38 1.65
N PRO A 55 12.41 8.57 2.15
CA PRO A 55 11.48 8.70 3.27
C PRO A 55 10.14 8.01 3.03
N GLY A 56 9.72 7.86 1.77
CA GLY A 56 8.48 7.17 1.40
C GLY A 56 8.53 5.67 1.70
N LEU A 57 9.66 5.00 1.44
CA LEU A 57 9.82 3.59 1.80
C LEU A 57 9.79 3.43 3.32
N LEU A 58 10.55 4.26 4.04
CA LEU A 58 10.60 4.20 5.50
C LEU A 58 9.23 4.45 6.13
N ALA A 59 8.48 5.45 5.66
CA ALA A 59 7.10 5.68 6.09
C ALA A 59 6.21 4.46 5.84
N THR A 60 6.33 3.84 4.66
CA THR A 60 5.54 2.66 4.29
C THR A 60 5.89 1.45 5.18
N LEU A 61 7.15 1.27 5.55
CA LEU A 61 7.58 0.21 6.48
C LEU A 61 7.10 0.48 7.91
N ARG A 62 7.12 1.73 8.38
CA ARG A 62 6.55 2.10 9.69
C ARG A 62 5.08 1.71 9.80
N GLU A 63 4.31 1.92 8.74
CA GLU A 63 2.91 1.47 8.67
C GLU A 63 2.78 -0.06 8.70
N ALA A 64 3.68 -0.78 8.01
CA ALA A 64 3.67 -2.23 7.94
C ALA A 64 3.94 -2.87 9.32
N TYR A 65 4.94 -2.34 10.05
CA TYR A 65 5.30 -2.78 11.40
C TYR A 65 4.37 -2.23 12.50
N GLY A 66 3.38 -1.39 12.16
CA GLY A 66 2.45 -0.83 13.13
C GLY A 66 3.05 0.26 14.02
N GLU A 67 4.19 0.82 13.62
CA GLU A 67 4.84 1.95 14.30
C GLU A 67 4.10 3.27 14.04
N THR A 68 3.34 3.34 12.95
CA THR A 68 2.42 4.44 12.63
C THR A 68 1.07 3.91 12.11
N PRO A 69 -0.02 4.70 12.24
CA PRO A 69 -1.30 4.33 11.65
C PRO A 69 -1.18 4.09 10.15
N ARG A 70 -1.85 3.04 9.65
CA ARG A 70 -1.90 2.72 8.22
C ARG A 70 -2.74 3.75 7.49
N ILE A 71 -2.16 4.35 6.44
CA ILE A 71 -2.86 5.33 5.60
C ILE A 71 -3.38 4.59 4.37
N LEU A 72 -4.67 4.23 4.42
CA LEU A 72 -5.40 3.55 3.33
C LEU A 72 -6.49 4.43 2.70
N THR A 73 -6.42 5.75 2.95
CA THR A 73 -7.36 6.71 2.38
C THR A 73 -7.08 6.88 0.88
N LEU A 74 -8.11 6.68 0.06
CA LEU A 74 -8.04 6.89 -1.37
C LEU A 74 -8.20 8.39 -1.73
N PRO A 75 -7.69 8.83 -2.89
CA PRO A 75 -7.89 10.19 -3.34
C PRO A 75 -9.36 10.56 -3.53
N ALA A 76 -9.68 11.83 -3.31
CA ALA A 76 -11.01 12.35 -3.59
C ALA A 76 -11.30 12.32 -5.10
N ALA A 77 -12.51 11.90 -5.46
CA ALA A 77 -13.00 11.94 -6.82
C ALA A 77 -14.23 12.88 -6.91
N PRO A 78 -14.41 13.59 -8.03
CA PRO A 78 -15.56 14.46 -8.22
C PRO A 78 -16.87 13.66 -8.28
N THR A 79 -17.96 14.31 -7.91
CA THR A 79 -19.31 13.73 -7.98
C THR A 79 -19.84 13.74 -9.41
N ILE A 80 -20.68 12.75 -9.72
CA ILE A 80 -21.44 12.71 -10.97
C ILE A 80 -22.73 13.50 -10.73
N SER A 81 -23.01 14.47 -11.60
CA SER A 81 -24.07 15.46 -11.40
C SER A 81 -25.29 15.26 -12.29
N GLY A 82 -25.14 14.54 -13.41
CA GLY A 82 -26.19 14.35 -14.42
C GLY A 82 -26.38 15.54 -15.35
N GLN A 83 -25.52 16.57 -15.25
CA GLN A 83 -25.68 17.84 -15.97
C GLN A 83 -24.99 17.85 -17.33
N ASP A 84 -23.87 17.15 -17.47
CA ASP A 84 -23.10 17.08 -18.72
C ASP A 84 -22.38 15.73 -18.85
N LEU A 85 -22.59 15.07 -19.99
CA LEU A 85 -22.06 13.74 -20.28
C LEU A 85 -20.52 13.69 -20.24
N SER A 86 -19.85 14.78 -20.64
CA SER A 86 -18.38 14.79 -20.73
C SER A 86 -17.73 14.90 -19.35
N SER A 87 -18.21 15.84 -18.53
CA SER A 87 -17.78 16.00 -17.14
C SER A 87 -18.18 14.81 -16.28
N ASP A 88 -19.38 14.26 -16.47
CA ASP A 88 -19.83 13.07 -15.75
C ASP A 88 -19.03 11.82 -16.15
N ARG A 89 -18.65 11.68 -17.43
CA ARG A 89 -17.72 10.63 -17.88
C ARG A 89 -16.37 10.77 -17.20
N LEU A 90 -15.81 11.98 -17.16
CA LEU A 90 -14.54 12.23 -16.49
C LEU A 90 -14.64 11.95 -14.97
N ALA A 91 -15.74 12.33 -14.34
CA ALA A 91 -15.99 12.05 -12.93
C ALA A 91 -16.12 10.55 -12.67
N TYR A 92 -16.78 9.83 -13.57
CA TYR A 92 -16.88 8.37 -13.53
C TYR A 92 -15.51 7.70 -13.67
N VAL A 93 -14.68 8.14 -14.62
CA VAL A 93 -13.31 7.65 -14.80
C VAL A 93 -12.49 7.85 -13.52
N LYS A 94 -12.52 9.06 -12.96
CA LYS A 94 -11.79 9.38 -11.72
C LYS A 94 -12.29 8.59 -10.52
N ARG A 95 -13.61 8.47 -10.33
CA ARG A 95 -14.19 7.68 -9.23
C ARG A 95 -13.87 6.19 -9.34
N THR A 96 -13.79 5.68 -10.56
CA THR A 96 -13.49 4.26 -10.81
C THR A 96 -12.00 3.98 -10.68
N GLY A 97 -11.15 4.81 -11.30
CA GLY A 97 -9.69 4.66 -11.32
C GLY A 97 -8.97 5.14 -10.07
N TRP A 98 -9.59 5.96 -9.23
CA TRP A 98 -9.05 6.36 -7.92
C TRP A 98 -9.78 5.67 -6.76
N GLY A 99 -10.70 4.75 -7.07
CA GLY A 99 -11.48 3.98 -6.11
C GLY A 99 -10.76 2.72 -5.59
N THR A 100 -11.49 1.94 -4.81
CA THR A 100 -11.01 0.62 -4.34
C THR A 100 -11.01 -0.40 -5.48
N VAL A 101 -10.20 -1.45 -5.35
CA VAL A 101 -10.28 -2.66 -6.19
C VAL A 101 -11.71 -3.20 -6.29
N GLY A 102 -12.45 -3.23 -5.17
CA GLY A 102 -13.84 -3.69 -5.15
C GLY A 102 -14.77 -2.82 -5.99
N ASN A 103 -14.64 -1.49 -5.89
CA ASN A 103 -15.41 -0.55 -6.70
C ASN A 103 -15.12 -0.75 -8.19
N TYR A 104 -13.83 -0.80 -8.57
CA TYR A 104 -13.41 -1.06 -9.94
C TYR A 104 -13.98 -2.37 -10.49
N ASN A 105 -13.86 -3.48 -9.74
CA ASN A 105 -14.36 -4.78 -10.18
C ASN A 105 -15.88 -4.77 -10.41
N GLY A 106 -16.64 -4.08 -9.55
CA GLY A 106 -18.08 -3.92 -9.74
C GLY A 106 -18.41 -3.14 -11.01
N GLN A 107 -17.69 -2.05 -11.27
CA GLN A 107 -17.85 -1.27 -12.50
C GLN A 107 -17.44 -2.05 -13.76
N TYR A 108 -16.31 -2.75 -13.69
CA TYR A 108 -15.81 -3.61 -14.77
C TYR A 108 -16.84 -4.68 -15.15
N ALA A 109 -17.42 -5.35 -14.16
CA ALA A 109 -18.47 -6.35 -14.39
C ALA A 109 -19.73 -5.74 -15.01
N ALA A 110 -20.13 -4.54 -14.55
CA ALA A 110 -21.28 -3.83 -15.11
C ALA A 110 -21.08 -3.39 -16.57
N TYR A 111 -19.83 -3.16 -17.00
CA TYR A 111 -19.48 -2.81 -18.38
C TYR A 111 -19.31 -4.02 -19.30
N ASN A 112 -19.34 -5.25 -18.79
CA ASN A 112 -19.09 -6.44 -19.59
C ASN A 112 -20.15 -6.62 -20.70
N GLY A 113 -19.73 -6.50 -21.95
CA GLY A 113 -20.62 -6.61 -23.12
C GLY A 113 -21.50 -5.37 -23.36
N THR A 114 -21.23 -4.25 -22.70
CA THR A 114 -21.98 -3.00 -22.83
C THR A 114 -21.05 -1.78 -22.93
N SER A 115 -21.58 -0.65 -23.36
CA SER A 115 -20.88 0.64 -23.43
C SER A 115 -21.58 1.72 -22.58
N LEU A 116 -22.43 1.30 -21.64
CA LEU A 116 -23.21 2.19 -20.78
C LEU A 116 -22.66 2.22 -19.35
N PRO A 117 -22.82 3.34 -18.61
CA PRO A 117 -23.45 4.59 -19.05
C PRO A 117 -22.61 5.48 -19.95
N TYR A 118 -21.29 5.28 -20.02
CA TYR A 118 -20.40 6.15 -20.80
C TYR A 118 -19.65 5.37 -21.89
N PRO A 119 -19.99 5.55 -23.17
CA PRO A 119 -19.31 4.85 -24.26
C PRO A 119 -17.89 5.36 -24.49
N GLY A 120 -17.04 4.50 -25.04
CA GLY A 120 -15.66 4.83 -25.42
C GLY A 120 -14.61 4.69 -24.32
N LEU A 121 -15.00 4.25 -23.12
CA LEU A 121 -14.04 3.94 -22.06
C LEU A 121 -13.19 2.72 -22.41
N ASP A 122 -11.88 2.82 -22.18
CA ASP A 122 -10.94 1.71 -22.34
C ASP A 122 -10.90 0.88 -21.06
N TRP A 123 -11.43 -0.34 -21.14
CA TRP A 123 -11.44 -1.34 -20.05
C TRP A 123 -10.38 -2.44 -20.23
N THR A 124 -9.47 -2.29 -21.19
CA THR A 124 -8.39 -3.26 -21.38
C THR A 124 -7.45 -3.26 -20.17
N ARG A 125 -6.91 -4.44 -19.88
CA ARG A 125 -6.02 -4.69 -18.73
C ARG A 125 -4.90 -5.58 -19.20
N ASP A 126 -3.67 -5.13 -19.00
CA ASP A 126 -2.44 -5.93 -19.16
C ASP A 126 -1.86 -6.35 -17.79
N GLY A 127 -2.48 -5.88 -16.70
CA GLY A 127 -2.09 -6.22 -15.34
C GLY A 127 -0.81 -5.50 -14.97
N CYS A 128 -0.04 -6.04 -14.02
CA CYS A 128 1.15 -5.33 -13.56
C CYS A 128 2.27 -5.40 -14.59
N SER A 129 2.52 -4.31 -15.30
CA SER A 129 3.67 -4.12 -16.21
C SER A 129 4.96 -3.75 -15.48
N ALA A 130 5.08 -4.10 -14.19
CA ALA A 130 6.28 -3.84 -13.40
C ALA A 130 7.53 -4.41 -14.11
N PRO A 131 8.62 -3.63 -14.21
CA PRO A 131 9.78 -4.03 -15.01
C PRO A 131 10.30 -5.42 -14.65
N ASP A 132 10.52 -6.24 -15.68
CA ASP A 132 11.26 -7.49 -15.55
C ASP A 132 12.60 -7.21 -14.83
N GLY A 133 12.92 -8.01 -13.82
CA GLY A 133 14.15 -7.86 -13.03
C GLY A 133 14.01 -7.13 -11.69
N LEU A 134 12.82 -6.64 -11.32
CA LEU A 134 12.59 -6.24 -9.92
C LEU A 134 12.51 -7.44 -8.96
N GLY A 135 12.27 -8.66 -9.45
CA GLY A 135 12.31 -9.91 -8.66
C GLY A 135 11.12 -10.13 -7.72
N LEU A 136 10.40 -9.07 -7.37
CA LEU A 136 9.55 -8.91 -6.17
C LEU A 136 8.50 -9.97 -5.84
N GLY A 137 8.17 -10.93 -6.70
CA GLY A 137 7.17 -11.97 -6.41
C GLY A 137 5.71 -11.51 -6.22
N TYR A 138 5.44 -10.20 -6.14
CA TYR A 138 4.11 -9.63 -5.86
C TYR A 138 3.30 -9.28 -7.12
N ARG A 139 3.75 -9.65 -8.32
CA ARG A 139 3.06 -9.32 -9.59
C ARG A 139 1.60 -9.77 -9.56
N GLU A 140 1.37 -11.02 -9.16
CA GLU A 140 0.02 -11.59 -9.12
C GLU A 140 -0.80 -11.08 -7.94
N ASP A 141 -0.15 -10.82 -6.80
CA ASP A 141 -0.78 -10.20 -5.64
C ASP A 141 -1.32 -8.79 -5.97
N PHE A 142 -0.55 -7.99 -6.71
CA PHE A 142 -0.92 -6.62 -7.08
C PHE A 142 -1.72 -6.50 -8.37
N ARG A 143 -1.92 -7.60 -9.10
CA ARG A 143 -2.72 -7.61 -10.34
C ARG A 143 -4.06 -6.89 -10.20
N PRO A 144 -4.83 -7.06 -9.09
CA PRO A 144 -6.07 -6.31 -8.90
C PRO A 144 -5.87 -4.79 -8.81
N ALA A 145 -4.81 -4.31 -8.14
CA ALA A 145 -4.50 -2.88 -8.06
C ALA A 145 -4.00 -2.33 -9.40
N CYS A 146 -3.20 -3.10 -10.14
CA CYS A 146 -2.73 -2.73 -11.48
C CYS A 146 -3.89 -2.56 -12.45
N ASN A 147 -4.92 -3.42 -12.41
CA ASN A 147 -6.12 -3.25 -13.24
C ASN A 147 -6.86 -1.92 -13.00
N VAL A 148 -6.91 -1.44 -11.74
CA VAL A 148 -7.50 -0.14 -11.39
C VAL A 148 -6.67 0.99 -12.00
N HIS A 149 -5.34 0.88 -11.86
CA HIS A 149 -4.37 1.86 -12.38
C HIS A 149 -4.40 1.94 -13.92
N ASP A 150 -4.42 0.79 -14.60
CA ASP A 150 -4.54 0.69 -16.06
C ASP A 150 -5.77 1.45 -16.56
N PHE A 151 -6.92 1.24 -15.92
CA PHE A 151 -8.15 1.93 -16.27
C PHE A 151 -8.02 3.44 -16.11
N ALA A 152 -7.44 3.91 -15.00
CA ALA A 152 -7.21 5.33 -14.78
C ALA A 152 -6.28 5.90 -15.88
N TYR A 153 -5.16 5.25 -16.14
CA TYR A 153 -4.16 5.67 -17.12
C TYR A 153 -4.72 5.72 -18.54
N ARG A 154 -5.32 4.62 -18.99
CA ARG A 154 -5.84 4.47 -20.36
C ARG A 154 -6.91 5.51 -20.69
N ASN A 155 -7.73 5.89 -19.72
CA ASN A 155 -8.81 6.84 -19.93
C ASN A 155 -8.36 8.30 -19.65
N LEU A 156 -7.62 8.57 -18.58
CA LEU A 156 -7.21 9.94 -18.25
C LEU A 156 -6.18 10.49 -19.23
N LYS A 157 -5.33 9.66 -19.84
CA LYS A 157 -4.44 10.13 -20.92
C LYS A 157 -5.19 10.66 -22.15
N VAL A 158 -6.41 10.20 -22.36
CA VAL A 158 -7.27 10.60 -23.48
C VAL A 158 -8.18 11.76 -23.08
N TYR A 159 -8.87 11.63 -21.95
CA TYR A 159 -9.92 12.58 -21.56
C TYR A 159 -9.42 13.77 -20.74
N GLN A 160 -8.29 13.65 -20.02
CA GLN A 160 -7.69 14.75 -19.27
C GLN A 160 -6.22 14.48 -18.87
N ARG A 161 -5.30 14.59 -19.82
CA ARG A 161 -3.87 14.31 -19.59
C ARG A 161 -3.20 15.43 -18.80
N THR A 162 -3.01 15.22 -17.50
CA THR A 162 -2.30 16.15 -16.61
C THR A 162 -1.39 15.40 -15.64
N ASP A 163 -0.28 16.01 -15.25
CA ASP A 163 0.61 15.44 -14.22
C ASP A 163 -0.09 15.23 -12.88
N ALA A 164 -1.07 16.08 -12.56
CA ALA A 164 -1.90 15.93 -11.37
C ALA A 164 -2.72 14.64 -11.41
N ASN A 165 -3.41 14.37 -12.54
CA ASN A 165 -4.18 13.14 -12.70
C ASN A 165 -3.28 11.90 -12.71
N ARG A 166 -2.08 11.98 -13.30
CA ARG A 166 -1.07 10.91 -13.24
C ARG A 166 -0.69 10.61 -11.80
N LYS A 167 -0.26 11.65 -11.06
CA LYS A 167 0.14 11.55 -9.65
C LYS A 167 -0.98 10.95 -8.79
N THR A 168 -2.21 11.42 -8.94
CA THR A 168 -3.36 10.91 -8.17
C THR A 168 -3.66 9.45 -8.51
N SER A 169 -3.50 9.04 -9.77
CA SER A 169 -3.67 7.64 -10.17
C SER A 169 -2.58 6.74 -9.56
N ASP A 170 -1.34 7.21 -9.51
CA ASP A 170 -0.22 6.51 -8.85
C ASP A 170 -0.42 6.40 -7.33
N GLU A 171 -0.92 7.45 -6.69
CA GLU A 171 -1.27 7.44 -5.26
C GLU A 171 -2.38 6.43 -4.95
N ALA A 172 -3.45 6.41 -5.77
CA ALA A 172 -4.51 5.43 -5.64
C ALA A 172 -4.01 3.99 -5.86
N PHE A 173 -3.08 3.80 -6.79
CA PHE A 173 -2.43 2.52 -7.02
C PHE A 173 -1.64 2.05 -5.80
N HIS A 174 -0.81 2.92 -5.20
CA HIS A 174 -0.08 2.60 -3.98
C HIS A 174 -1.02 2.25 -2.82
N THR A 175 -2.08 3.03 -2.62
CA THR A 175 -3.08 2.77 -1.58
C THR A 175 -3.78 1.42 -1.78
N ASN A 176 -4.16 1.07 -3.01
CA ASN A 176 -4.78 -0.22 -3.31
C ASN A 176 -3.80 -1.39 -3.06
N MET A 177 -2.52 -1.26 -3.40
CA MET A 177 -1.50 -2.28 -3.08
C MET A 177 -1.31 -2.43 -1.57
N LYS A 178 -1.26 -1.33 -0.82
CA LYS A 178 -1.19 -1.37 0.66
C LYS A 178 -2.42 -2.05 1.26
N ALA A 179 -3.62 -1.82 0.71
CA ALA A 179 -4.84 -2.50 1.15
C ALA A 179 -4.78 -4.02 0.92
N ILE A 180 -4.21 -4.47 -0.21
CA ILE A 180 -3.94 -5.89 -0.47
C ILE A 180 -2.95 -6.45 0.55
N CYS A 181 -1.86 -5.72 0.83
CA CYS A 181 -0.88 -6.12 1.83
C CYS A 181 -1.49 -6.23 3.23
N ASN A 182 -2.37 -5.31 3.61
CA ASN A 182 -3.04 -5.29 4.91
C ASN A 182 -3.89 -6.55 5.19
N ALA A 183 -4.34 -7.25 4.14
CA ALA A 183 -5.07 -8.51 4.27
C ALA A 183 -4.15 -9.73 4.49
N LYS A 184 -2.83 -9.59 4.31
CA LYS A 184 -1.86 -10.67 4.56
C LYS A 184 -1.58 -10.82 6.07
N SER A 185 -1.06 -11.97 6.46
CA SER A 185 -0.55 -12.20 7.83
C SER A 185 0.52 -11.18 8.19
N TRP A 186 0.59 -10.77 9.47
CA TRP A 186 1.53 -9.76 9.97
C TRP A 186 2.98 -9.99 9.50
N TYR A 187 3.46 -11.24 9.46
CA TYR A 187 4.82 -11.60 9.04
C TYR A 187 5.11 -11.29 7.55
N LYS A 188 4.09 -11.32 6.69
CA LYS A 188 4.21 -11.05 5.25
C LYS A 188 3.94 -9.58 4.90
N GLN A 189 3.45 -8.80 5.84
CA GLN A 189 3.09 -7.40 5.59
C GLN A 189 4.31 -6.53 5.24
N PRO A 190 5.44 -6.58 5.98
CA PRO A 190 6.60 -5.74 5.66
C PRO A 190 7.13 -5.91 4.23
N ALA A 191 7.36 -7.16 3.79
CA ALA A 191 7.82 -7.44 2.43
C ALA A 191 6.80 -7.02 1.36
N CYS A 192 5.50 -7.18 1.64
CA CYS A 192 4.47 -6.72 0.72
C CYS A 192 4.44 -5.19 0.62
N TYR A 193 4.56 -4.48 1.75
CA TYR A 193 4.57 -3.02 1.79
C TYR A 193 5.80 -2.43 1.11
N SER A 194 6.98 -3.05 1.28
CA SER A 194 8.19 -2.63 0.57
C SER A 194 8.04 -2.81 -0.95
N ALA A 195 7.44 -3.92 -1.39
CA ALA A 195 7.14 -4.16 -2.79
C ALA A 195 6.09 -3.19 -3.34
N ALA A 196 5.02 -2.91 -2.60
CA ALA A 196 4.00 -1.93 -2.98
C ALA A 196 4.64 -0.55 -3.23
N TYR A 197 5.58 -0.15 -2.38
CA TYR A 197 6.33 1.08 -2.56
C TYR A 197 7.23 1.06 -3.80
N ALA A 198 7.92 -0.05 -4.05
CA ALA A 198 8.76 -0.20 -5.25
C ALA A 198 7.94 -0.13 -6.56
N TYR A 199 6.76 -0.76 -6.60
CA TYR A 199 5.83 -0.67 -7.74
C TYR A 199 5.33 0.76 -7.95
N TYR A 200 4.99 1.46 -6.86
CA TYR A 200 4.63 2.87 -6.92
C TYR A 200 5.77 3.72 -7.50
N GLN A 201 7.00 3.56 -7.01
CA GLN A 201 8.14 4.31 -7.53
C GLN A 201 8.44 3.99 -9.00
N ALA A 202 8.21 2.75 -9.45
CA ALA A 202 8.37 2.38 -10.86
C ALA A 202 7.44 3.20 -11.78
N VAL A 203 6.16 3.36 -11.41
CA VAL A 203 5.22 4.17 -12.21
C VAL A 203 5.47 5.68 -12.05
N ARG A 204 5.96 6.14 -10.89
CA ARG A 204 6.35 7.55 -10.70
C ARG A 204 7.47 7.97 -11.65
N ILE A 205 8.50 7.13 -11.75
CA ILE A 205 9.71 7.39 -12.54
C ILE A 205 9.47 7.11 -14.03
N GLY A 206 8.90 5.95 -14.37
CA GLY A 206 8.77 5.47 -15.76
C GLY A 206 7.40 5.68 -16.41
N GLY A 207 6.37 6.05 -15.66
CA GLY A 207 5.00 6.07 -16.18
C GLY A 207 4.64 7.27 -17.07
N SER A 208 5.56 8.21 -17.29
CA SER A 208 5.29 9.44 -18.08
C SER A 208 4.98 9.14 -19.55
N ASP A 209 5.66 8.16 -20.14
CA ASP A 209 5.48 7.80 -21.55
C ASP A 209 4.22 6.95 -21.79
N SER A 210 3.74 6.30 -20.73
CA SER A 210 2.55 5.42 -20.76
C SER A 210 1.25 6.14 -20.37
N PHE A 211 1.36 7.20 -19.57
CA PHE A 211 0.30 8.18 -19.35
C PHE A 211 0.20 9.14 -20.52
#